data_AF-A0A1X7HNJ4-F1
#
_entry.id   AF-A0A1X7HNJ4-F1
#
_cell.length_a   1.000
_cell.length_b   1.000
_cell.length_c   1.000
_cell.angle_alpha   90.00
_cell.angle_beta   90.00
_cell.angle_gamma   90.00
#
_symmetry.space_group_name_H-M   'P 1'
#
loop_
_entity.id
_entity.type
_entity.pdbx_description
1 polymer ?
#
loop_
_entity_poly.entity_id
_entity_poly.type
_entity_poly.pdbx_seq_one_letter_code
_entity_poly.pdbx_strand_id
1 'polypeptide(L)'
;MKLIILFVIIAAIVLLVLLYSLLSRRRHSNVVSLHKKKKLKDANGQTCSRCKKLQPLTFYANDAGIVRGLCKECKRTAEKHEELYPV
;
A
#
# COMPACT_ATOMS: atom_id res chain seq x y z
N MET A 1 -43.40 -22.90 -29.47
CA MET A 1 -41.93 -22.82 -29.71
C MET A 1 -41.33 -21.47 -29.29
N LYS A 2 -41.82 -20.32 -29.79
CA LYS A 2 -41.30 -18.99 -29.42
C LYS A 2 -41.30 -18.69 -27.90
N LEU A 3 -42.35 -19.09 -27.18
CA LEU A 3 -42.44 -18.96 -25.71
C LEU A 3 -41.40 -19.81 -24.96
N ILE A 4 -41.11 -21.02 -25.43
CA ILE A 4 -40.12 -21.91 -24.83
C ILE A 4 -38.72 -21.32 -25.01
N ILE A 5 -38.42 -20.78 -26.19
CA ILE A 5 -37.14 -20.12 -26.49
C ILE A 5 -36.95 -18.89 -25.59
N LEU A 6 -37.99 -18.08 -25.40
CA LEU A 6 -37.97 -16.94 -24.48
C LEU A 6 -37.65 -17.36 -23.03
N PHE A 7 -38.29 -18.42 -22.53
CA PHE A 7 -38.04 -18.94 -21.18
C PHE A 7 -36.60 -19.44 -21.00
N VAL A 8 -36.05 -20.14 -22.00
CA VAL A 8 -34.66 -20.64 -21.96
C VAL A 8 -33.66 -19.48 -21.94
N ILE A 9 -33.89 -18.43 -22.75
CA ILE A 9 -33.04 -17.25 -22.77
C ILE A 9 -33.08 -16.52 -21.43
N ILE A 10 -34.27 -16.33 -20.86
CA ILE A 10 -34.43 -15.67 -19.55
C ILE A 10 -33.72 -16.49 -18.45
N ALA A 11 -33.91 -17.81 -18.43
CA ALA A 11 -33.24 -18.68 -17.47
C ALA A 11 -31.70 -18.63 -17.59
N ALA A 12 -31.19 -18.60 -18.82
CA ALA A 12 -29.75 -18.48 -19.08
C ALA A 12 -29.19 -17.14 -18.58
N ILE A 13 -29.89 -16.03 -18.81
CA ILE A 13 -29.48 -14.70 -18.34
C ILE A 13 -29.48 -14.65 -16.81
N VAL A 14 -30.53 -15.17 -16.16
CA VAL A 14 -30.63 -15.22 -14.70
C VAL A 14 -29.49 -16.04 -14.10
N LEU A 15 -29.17 -17.20 -14.69
CA LEU A 15 -28.05 -18.04 -14.26
C LEU A 15 -26.71 -17.29 -14.38
N LEU A 16 -26.50 -16.60 -15.50
CA LEU A 16 -25.28 -15.82 -15.76
C LEU A 16 -25.09 -14.69 -14.75
N VAL A 17 -26.17 -13.95 -14.44
CA VAL A 17 -26.16 -12.86 -13.44
C VAL A 17 -25.89 -13.41 -12.04
N LEU A 18 -26.52 -14.53 -11.67
CA LEU A 18 -26.29 -15.19 -10.38
C LEU A 18 -24.84 -15.59 -10.22
N LEU A 19 -24.26 -16.27 -11.23
CA LEU A 19 -22.85 -16.64 -11.23
C LEU A 19 -21.94 -15.41 -11.10
N TYR A 20 -22.14 -14.37 -11.91
CA TYR A 20 -21.33 -13.15 -11.83
C TYR A 20 -21.41 -12.49 -10.44
N SER A 21 -22.60 -12.44 -9.85
CA SER A 21 -22.81 -11.85 -8.53
C SER A 21 -22.10 -12.62 -7.42
N LEU A 22 -22.08 -13.95 -7.49
CA LEU A 22 -21.38 -14.81 -6.52
C LEU A 22 -19.87 -14.68 -6.65
N LEU A 23 -19.34 -14.55 -7.87
CA LEU A 23 -17.91 -14.32 -8.09
C LEU A 23 -17.45 -12.91 -7.68
N SER A 24 -18.29 -11.89 -7.90
CA SER A 24 -17.96 -10.48 -7.64
C SER A 24 -17.89 -10.14 -6.14
N ARG A 25 -18.66 -10.84 -5.29
CA ARG A 25 -18.64 -10.66 -3.83
C ARG A 25 -17.26 -10.84 -3.19
N ARG A 26 -16.30 -11.48 -3.87
CA ARG A 26 -14.92 -11.66 -3.37
C ARG A 26 -13.99 -10.46 -3.60
N ARG A 27 -14.43 -9.39 -4.27
CA ARG A 27 -13.52 -8.31 -4.73
C ARG A 27 -13.52 -7.02 -3.90
N HIS A 28 -14.27 -6.93 -2.80
CA HIS A 28 -14.30 -5.73 -1.96
C HIS A 28 -13.87 -6.02 -0.52
N SER A 29 -12.57 -6.16 -0.30
CA SER A 29 -12.00 -5.95 1.03
C SER A 29 -11.17 -4.67 1.02
N ASN A 30 -11.65 -3.63 1.71
CA ASN A 30 -10.91 -2.41 2.02
C ASN A 30 -9.85 -2.66 3.10
N VAL A 31 -9.15 -3.80 3.02
CA VAL A 31 -8.15 -4.20 4.00
C VAL A 31 -6.80 -4.16 3.31
N VAL A 32 -6.10 -3.04 3.48
CA VAL A 32 -4.70 -2.93 3.08
C VAL A 32 -3.89 -3.83 4.01
N SER A 33 -3.60 -5.06 3.56
CA SER A 33 -2.77 -5.98 4.32
C SER A 33 -1.33 -5.46 4.41
N LEU A 34 -0.96 -4.94 5.60
CA LEU A 34 0.39 -4.44 5.92
C LEU A 34 1.45 -5.55 5.93
N HIS A 35 1.02 -6.81 6.03
CA HIS A 35 1.89 -7.93 6.36
C HIS A 35 2.86 -8.36 5.23
N LYS A 36 2.54 -8.07 3.96
CA LYS A 36 3.41 -8.41 2.80
C LYS A 36 4.24 -7.24 2.26
N LYS A 37 3.89 -5.99 2.59
CA LYS A 37 4.58 -4.79 2.07
C LYS A 37 5.83 -4.38 2.85
N LYS A 38 6.02 -4.83 4.10
CA LYS A 38 7.26 -4.56 4.87
C LYS A 38 8.49 -5.14 4.16
N LYS A 39 8.46 -6.42 3.79
CA LYS A 39 9.60 -7.08 3.13
C LYS A 39 9.98 -6.52 1.75
N LEU A 40 9.02 -6.01 0.98
CA LEU A 40 9.31 -5.48 -0.36
C LEU A 40 9.87 -4.04 -0.35
N LYS A 41 9.48 -3.21 0.63
CA LYS A 41 9.99 -1.84 0.75
C LYS A 41 11.40 -1.78 1.34
N ASP A 42 11.77 -2.75 2.16
CA ASP A 42 13.12 -2.80 2.74
C ASP A 42 14.18 -3.30 1.75
N ALA A 43 13.79 -4.06 0.72
CA ALA A 43 14.74 -4.66 -0.24
C ALA A 43 15.45 -3.63 -1.13
N ASN A 44 14.81 -2.50 -1.45
CA ASN A 44 15.39 -1.43 -2.28
C ASN A 44 15.69 -0.15 -1.48
N GLY A 45 15.45 -0.10 -0.17
CA GLY A 45 15.64 1.11 0.64
C GLY A 45 14.68 2.26 0.29
N GLN A 46 14.84 3.37 0.98
CA GLN A 46 14.07 4.61 0.75
C GLN A 46 15.03 5.78 0.47
N THR A 47 14.52 6.82 -0.18
CA THR A 47 15.30 8.03 -0.49
C THR A 47 15.52 8.87 0.76
N CYS A 48 16.77 9.07 1.17
CA CYS A 48 17.12 9.94 2.29
C CYS A 48 16.57 11.36 2.07
N SER A 49 15.88 11.92 3.05
CA SER A 49 15.27 13.25 2.94
C SER A 49 16.31 14.34 2.66
N ARG A 50 17.57 14.14 3.10
CA ARG A 50 18.67 15.10 2.98
C ARG A 50 19.54 14.89 1.74
N CYS A 51 20.18 13.73 1.58
CA CYS A 51 21.11 13.48 0.47
C CYS A 51 20.48 12.84 -0.78
N LYS A 52 19.18 12.49 -0.72
CA LYS A 52 18.42 11.87 -1.83
C LYS A 52 18.96 10.53 -2.36
N LYS A 53 19.90 9.88 -1.66
CA LYS A 53 20.37 8.53 -1.98
C LYS A 53 19.38 7.46 -1.50
N LEU A 54 19.27 6.38 -2.25
CA LEU A 54 18.41 5.22 -1.94
C LEU A 54 19.14 4.30 -0.96
N GLN A 55 18.74 4.29 0.32
CA GLN A 55 19.43 3.56 1.40
C GLN A 55 18.45 3.19 2.53
N PRO A 56 18.82 2.32 3.48
CA PRO A 56 18.09 2.16 4.73
C PRO A 56 18.07 3.48 5.52
N LEU A 57 16.90 3.88 5.97
CA LEU A 57 16.71 5.13 6.73
C LEU A 57 16.15 4.85 8.11
N THR A 58 16.46 5.74 9.04
CA THR A 58 15.75 5.84 10.33
C THR A 58 15.02 7.18 10.35
N PHE A 59 13.80 7.18 10.86
CA PHE A 59 13.00 8.39 10.98
C PHE A 59 13.28 9.08 12.31
N TYR A 60 13.49 10.39 12.24
CA TYR A 60 13.72 11.25 13.39
C TYR A 60 12.80 12.46 13.32
N ALA A 61 12.34 12.92 14.47
CA ALA A 61 11.70 14.22 14.66
C ALA A 61 12.70 15.21 15.26
N ASN A 62 12.56 16.50 14.96
CA ASN A 62 13.29 17.57 15.63
C ASN A 62 12.35 18.42 16.51
N ASP A 63 12.88 19.42 17.19
CA ASP A 63 12.13 20.31 18.11
C ASP A 63 10.95 21.03 17.44
N ALA A 64 11.02 21.24 16.12
CA ALA A 64 9.93 21.83 15.35
C ALA A 64 8.82 20.83 14.98
N GLY A 65 8.91 19.58 15.45
CA GLY A 65 7.99 18.49 15.12
C GLY A 65 8.15 17.96 13.69
N ILE A 66 9.21 18.32 12.98
CA ILE A 66 9.42 17.92 11.58
C ILE A 66 10.03 16.52 11.56
N VAL A 67 9.35 15.57 10.91
CA VAL A 67 9.82 14.19 10.73
C VAL A 67 10.62 14.04 9.43
N ARG A 68 11.84 13.50 9.53
CA ARG A 68 12.73 13.25 8.38
C ARG A 68 13.31 11.84 8.42
N GLY A 69 13.36 11.18 7.27
CA GLY A 69 14.07 9.91 7.09
C GLY A 69 15.54 10.17 6.74
N LEU A 70 16.45 9.80 7.64
CA LEU A 70 17.89 10.06 7.47
C LEU A 70 18.67 8.75 7.36
N CYS A 71 19.65 8.74 6.44
CA CYS A 71 20.67 7.69 6.41
C CYS A 71 21.70 7.93 7.53
N LYS A 72 22.52 6.92 7.83
CA LYS A 72 23.51 6.95 8.92
C LYS A 72 24.50 8.12 8.82
N GLU A 73 24.91 8.49 7.61
CA GLU A 73 25.81 9.62 7.37
C GLU A 73 25.12 10.96 7.62
N CYS A 74 23.92 11.15 7.07
CA CYS A 74 23.14 12.37 7.24
C CYS A 74 22.66 12.59 8.67
N LYS A 75 22.44 11.50 9.42
CA LYS A 75 22.18 11.56 10.86
C LYS A 75 23.35 12.22 11.60
N ARG A 76 24.57 11.70 11.43
CA ARG A 76 25.77 12.20 12.13
C ARG A 76 26.07 13.67 11.86
N THR A 77 25.71 14.18 10.68
CA THR A 77 25.88 15.60 10.35
C THR A 77 24.73 16.44 10.89
N ALA A 78 23.50 15.92 10.88
CA ALA A 78 22.34 16.62 11.45
C ALA A 78 22.42 16.75 12.98
N GLU A 79 22.85 15.72 13.70
CA GLU A 79 23.02 15.74 15.18
C GLU A 79 23.98 16.83 15.68
N LYS A 80 24.82 17.40 14.82
CA LYS A 80 25.70 18.53 15.16
C LYS A 80 24.98 19.88 15.20
N HIS A 81 23.80 19.96 14.59
CA HIS A 81 23.09 21.22 14.34
C HIS A 81 21.65 21.21 14.85
N GLU A 82 21.03 20.04 15.00
CA GLU A 82 19.68 19.87 15.52
C GLU A 82 19.62 18.62 16.42
N GLU A 83 18.82 18.68 17.50
CA GLU A 83 18.48 17.46 18.25
C GLU A 83 17.53 16.58 17.42
N LEU A 84 17.75 15.27 17.49
CA LEU A 84 17.00 14.28 16.73
C LEU A 84 16.42 13.22 17.67
N TYR A 85 15.09 13.15 17.71
CA TYR A 85 14.35 12.16 18.49
C TYR A 85 13.90 11.02 17.60
N PRO A 86 14.18 9.74 17.95
CA PRO A 86 13.70 8.60 17.18
C PRO A 86 12.16 8.52 17.25
N VAL A 87 11.53 8.23 16.11
CA VAL A 87 10.07 8.05 15.97
C VAL A 87 9.72 6.58 15.77
#